data_AF-A0ABD5SIM2-F1
#
_entry.id   AF-A0ABD5SIM2-F1
#
_cell.length_a   1.000
_cell.length_b   1.000
_cell.length_c   1.000
_cell.angle_alpha   90.00
_cell.angle_beta   90.00
_cell.angle_gamma   90.00
#
_symmetry.space_group_name_H-M   'P 1'
#
loop_
_entity.id
_entity.type
_entity.pdbx_description
1 polymer ?
#
loop_
_entity_poly.entity_id
_entity_poly.type
_entity_poly.pdbx_seq_one_letter_code
_entity_poly.pdbx_strand_id
1 'polypeptide(L)'
;MSLGFLLFIAFYAQTEGLRFTSVSNAGFITGMLVPLVPLLSWLAFRHKITKAGWIAVCLSTAGLYGLTGGANTALNKGDILVLIGAIAFASHIVLTGHYAQKLPIISLSILQMLAVSIYSLLASWLFDHDPSKTLFSLNPEHWLQL
;
A
#
# COMPACT_ATOMS: atom_id res chain seq x y z
N MET A 1 7.82 -14.47 -6.71
CA MET A 1 8.75 -13.63 -5.91
C MET A 1 8.59 -12.13 -6.18
N SER A 2 8.46 -11.68 -7.43
CA SER A 2 8.22 -10.27 -7.76
C SER A 2 6.98 -9.65 -7.10
N LEU A 3 5.87 -10.40 -7.01
CA LEU A 3 4.66 -9.97 -6.29
C LEU A 3 4.92 -9.71 -4.80
N GLY A 4 5.57 -10.65 -4.10
CA GLY A 4 5.95 -10.45 -2.71
C GLY A 4 6.91 -9.26 -2.50
N PHE A 5 7.77 -8.98 -3.48
CA PHE A 5 8.65 -7.81 -3.42
C PHE A 5 7.88 -6.49 -3.57
N LEU A 6 6.93 -6.42 -4.51
CA LEU A 6 6.04 -5.26 -4.64
C LEU A 6 5.22 -5.04 -3.37
N LEU A 7 4.71 -6.11 -2.78
CA LEU A 7 3.94 -6.04 -1.54
C LEU A 7 4.82 -5.57 -0.37
N PHE A 8 6.06 -6.04 -0.27
CA PHE A 8 7.03 -5.57 0.71
C PHE A 8 7.32 -4.07 0.56
N ILE A 9 7.65 -3.60 -0.65
CA ILE A 9 7.89 -2.17 -0.92
C ILE A 9 6.65 -1.35 -0.54
N ALA A 10 5.47 -1.83 -0.92
CA ALA A 10 4.22 -1.14 -0.64
C ALA A 10 4.04 -0.92 0.86
N PHE A 11 4.14 -1.99 1.67
CA PHE A 11 4.03 -1.88 3.12
C PHE A 11 5.15 -1.04 3.74
N TYR A 12 6.41 -1.25 3.34
CA TYR A 12 7.55 -0.50 3.87
C TYR A 12 7.39 1.01 3.61
N ALA A 13 7.08 1.40 2.38
CA ALA A 13 6.90 2.80 2.01
C ALA A 13 5.68 3.43 2.71
N GLN A 14 4.61 2.67 2.90
CA GLN A 14 3.43 3.11 3.63
C GLN A 14 3.74 3.38 5.11
N THR A 15 4.42 2.44 5.77
CA THR A 15 4.80 2.54 7.18
C THR A 15 5.81 3.66 7.41
N GLU A 16 6.85 3.76 6.60
CA GLU A 16 7.83 4.84 6.70
C GLU A 16 7.24 6.20 6.34
N GLY A 17 6.34 6.24 5.35
CA GLY A 17 5.67 7.48 4.94
C GLY A 17 4.82 8.09 6.05
N LEU A 18 4.12 7.26 6.83
CA LEU A 18 3.29 7.68 7.97
C LEU A 18 4.10 8.40 9.08
N ARG A 19 5.42 8.23 9.12
CA ARG A 19 6.28 8.97 10.07
C ARG A 19 6.38 10.46 9.73
N PHE A 20 6.11 10.83 8.48
CA PHE A 20 6.33 12.18 7.97
C PHE A 20 5.05 12.86 7.43
N THR A 21 3.98 12.10 7.16
CA THR A 21 2.70 12.64 6.70
C THR A 21 1.58 12.47 7.72
N SER A 22 0.50 13.21 7.54
CA SER A 22 -0.71 13.08 8.35
C SER A 22 -1.52 11.84 7.94
N VAL A 23 -2.28 11.31 8.89
CA VAL A 23 -3.21 10.19 8.64
C VAL A 23 -4.22 10.53 7.53
N SER A 24 -4.70 11.78 7.46
CA SER A 24 -5.63 12.22 6.41
C SER A 24 -4.99 12.20 5.02
N ASN A 25 -3.81 12.81 4.86
CA ASN A 25 -3.08 12.79 3.59
C ASN A 25 -2.72 11.37 3.17
N ALA A 26 -2.21 10.54 4.09
CA ALA A 26 -1.89 9.15 3.81
C ALA A 26 -3.13 8.37 3.34
N GLY A 27 -4.27 8.56 4.00
CA GLY A 27 -5.55 7.95 3.62
C GLY A 27 -6.01 8.38 2.23
N PHE A 28 -5.92 9.68 1.92
CA PHE A 28 -6.26 10.21 0.59
C PHE A 28 -5.37 9.64 -0.50
N ILE A 29 -4.04 9.73 -0.33
CA ILE A 29 -3.06 9.29 -1.33
C ILE A 29 -3.19 7.78 -1.55
N THR A 30 -3.37 7.00 -0.49
CA THR A 30 -3.60 5.55 -0.62
C THR A 30 -4.91 5.27 -1.33
N GLY A 31 -5.98 6.01 -1.01
CA GLY A 31 -7.27 5.89 -1.67
C GLY A 31 -7.24 6.19 -3.17
N MET A 32 -6.23 6.92 -3.67
CA MET A 32 -5.98 7.07 -5.11
C MET A 32 -5.69 5.73 -5.81
N LEU A 33 -5.53 4.62 -5.08
CA LEU A 33 -5.56 3.27 -5.64
C LEU A 33 -6.80 3.03 -6.52
N VAL A 34 -7.95 3.64 -6.19
CA VAL A 34 -9.21 3.40 -6.89
C VAL A 34 -9.15 3.81 -8.36
N PRO A 35 -8.68 5.03 -8.73
CA PRO A 35 -8.37 5.35 -10.12
C PRO A 35 -7.11 4.65 -10.66
N LEU A 36 -6.08 4.42 -9.83
CA LEU A 36 -4.80 3.87 -10.29
C LEU A 36 -4.88 2.41 -10.74
N VAL A 37 -5.60 1.55 -10.03
CA VAL A 37 -5.74 0.11 -10.36
C VAL A 37 -6.29 -0.11 -11.78
N PRO A 38 -7.46 0.45 -12.18
CA PRO A 38 -7.97 0.27 -13.52
C PRO A 38 -7.07 0.93 -14.57
N LEU A 39 -6.45 2.08 -14.28
CA LEU A 39 -5.50 2.73 -15.18
C LEU A 39 -4.27 1.85 -15.45
N LEU A 40 -3.66 1.30 -14.40
CA LEU A 40 -2.51 0.39 -14.51
C LEU A 40 -2.91 -0.94 -15.17
N SER A 41 -4.11 -1.44 -14.91
CA SER A 41 -4.65 -2.63 -15.60
C SER A 41 -4.78 -2.40 -17.10
N TRP A 42 -5.30 -1.24 -17.51
CA TRP A 42 -5.35 -0.85 -18.91
C TRP A 42 -3.95 -0.66 -19.51
N LEU A 43 -3.00 -0.08 -18.77
CA LEU A 43 -1.63 0.13 -19.26
C LEU A 43 -0.86 -1.20 -19.42
N ALA A 44 -0.93 -2.09 -18.43
CA ALA A 44 -0.15 -3.32 -18.38
C ALA A 44 -0.74 -4.43 -19.27
N PHE A 45 -2.07 -4.54 -19.33
CA PHE A 45 -2.76 -5.66 -19.99
C PHE A 45 -3.67 -5.24 -21.14
N ARG A 46 -3.75 -3.93 -21.44
CA ARG A 46 -4.63 -3.36 -22.49
C ARG A 46 -6.11 -3.73 -22.31
N HIS A 47 -6.53 -4.09 -21.09
CA HIS A 47 -7.92 -4.38 -20.78
C HIS A 47 -8.77 -3.13 -20.91
N LYS A 48 -9.77 -3.16 -21.80
CA LYS A 48 -10.69 -2.03 -21.99
C LYS A 48 -11.52 -1.81 -20.72
N ILE A 49 -11.40 -0.62 -20.14
CA ILE A 49 -12.25 -0.17 -19.04
C ILE A 49 -13.62 0.20 -19.64
N THR A 50 -14.69 -0.40 -19.12
CA THR A 50 -16.06 -0.10 -19.57
C THR A 50 -16.48 1.31 -19.13
N LYS A 51 -17.52 1.88 -19.77
CA LYS A 51 -18.08 3.17 -19.35
C LYS A 51 -18.50 3.17 -17.87
N ALA A 52 -19.10 2.07 -17.40
CA ALA A 52 -19.46 1.89 -16.00
C ALA A 52 -18.22 1.88 -15.08
N GLY A 53 -17.10 1.30 -15.52
CA GLY A 53 -15.84 1.34 -14.79
C GLY A 53 -15.31 2.76 -14.60
N TRP A 54 -15.37 3.60 -15.65
CA TRP A 54 -14.99 5.01 -15.54
C TRP A 54 -15.91 5.79 -14.60
N ILE A 55 -17.23 5.55 -14.63
CA ILE A 55 -18.18 6.18 -13.71
C ILE A 55 -17.85 5.78 -12.26
N ALA A 56 -17.57 4.50 -12.00
CA ALA A 56 -17.18 4.03 -10.67
C ALA A 56 -15.88 4.69 -10.19
N VAL A 57 -14.89 4.83 -11.07
CA VAL A 57 -13.64 5.55 -10.76
C VAL A 57 -13.90 7.01 -10.39
N CYS A 58 -14.68 7.74 -11.19
CA CYS A 58 -15.01 9.13 -10.91
C CYS A 58 -15.78 9.28 -9.60
N LEU A 59 -16.79 8.43 -9.37
CA LEU A 59 -17.62 8.47 -8.18
C LEU A 59 -16.81 8.16 -6.90
N SER A 60 -15.99 7.11 -6.93
CA SER A 60 -15.14 6.77 -5.80
C SER A 60 -14.06 7.83 -5.53
N THR A 61 -13.48 8.42 -6.58
CA THR A 61 -12.51 9.52 -6.43
C THR A 61 -13.16 10.75 -5.81
N ALA A 62 -14.39 11.09 -6.22
CA ALA A 62 -15.16 12.20 -5.64
C ALA A 62 -15.53 11.93 -4.17
N GLY A 63 -16.00 10.72 -3.85
CA GLY A 63 -16.29 10.33 -2.46
C GLY A 63 -15.06 10.36 -1.57
N LEU A 64 -13.92 9.87 -2.07
CA LEU A 64 -12.64 9.93 -1.36
C LEU A 64 -12.19 11.37 -1.11
N TYR A 65 -12.33 12.27 -2.09
CA TYR A 65 -12.05 13.69 -1.92
C TYR A 65 -12.96 14.31 -0.85
N GLY A 66 -14.27 14.00 -0.87
CA GLY A 66 -15.21 14.48 0.14
C GLY A 66 -14.91 13.99 1.56
N LEU A 67 -14.44 12.75 1.70
CA LEU A 67 -14.10 12.17 3.01
C LEU A 67 -12.80 12.73 3.60
N THR A 68 -11.81 13.02 2.75
CA THR A 68 -10.46 13.39 3.18
C THR A 68 -10.18 14.88 3.12
N GLY A 69 -11.01 15.64 2.39
CA GLY A 69 -10.77 17.04 2.05
C GLY A 69 -9.68 17.25 0.99
N GLY A 70 -9.14 16.17 0.41
CA GLY A 70 -7.96 16.20 -0.46
C GLY A 70 -6.64 16.24 0.31
N ALA A 71 -5.51 16.17 -0.40
CA ALA A 71 -4.20 16.36 0.19
C ALA A 71 -3.95 17.84 0.49
N ASN A 72 -3.31 18.14 1.63
CA ASN A 72 -2.79 19.48 1.91
C ASN A 72 -1.89 19.97 0.76
N THR A 73 -1.91 21.28 0.50
CA THR A 73 -1.23 21.92 -0.65
C THR A 73 0.30 21.79 -0.65
N ALA A 74 0.92 21.48 0.49
CA ALA A 74 2.34 21.21 0.58
C ALA A 74 2.61 19.70 0.67
N LEU A 75 3.00 19.08 -0.45
CA LEU A 75 3.48 17.70 -0.47
C LEU A 75 4.77 17.59 0.34
N ASN A 76 4.76 16.72 1.34
CA ASN A 76 5.93 16.41 2.15
C ASN A 76 6.62 15.12 1.67
N LYS A 77 7.78 14.80 2.24
CA LYS A 77 8.53 13.57 1.92
C LYS A 77 7.71 12.29 2.18
N GLY A 78 6.89 12.29 3.22
CA GLY A 78 5.99 11.18 3.56
C GLY A 78 4.91 10.97 2.50
N ASP A 79 4.33 12.03 1.96
CA ASP A 79 3.33 11.96 0.89
C ASP A 79 3.90 11.28 -0.35
N ILE A 80 5.15 11.58 -0.69
CA ILE A 80 5.85 10.94 -1.82
C ILE A 80 6.09 9.44 -1.53
N LEU A 81 6.52 9.09 -0.32
CA LEU A 81 6.69 7.68 0.08
C LEU A 81 5.36 6.92 0.03
N VAL A 82 4.30 7.50 0.58
CA VAL A 82 2.95 6.93 0.56
C VAL A 82 2.45 6.78 -0.89
N LEU A 83 2.72 7.74 -1.77
CA LEU A 83 2.37 7.66 -3.18
C LEU A 83 3.11 6.51 -3.89
N ILE A 84 4.40 6.34 -3.63
CA ILE A 84 5.18 5.20 -4.13
C ILE A 84 4.58 3.89 -3.63
N GLY A 85 4.22 3.82 -2.35
CA GLY A 85 3.54 2.67 -1.75
C GLY A 85 2.19 2.36 -2.42
N ALA A 86 1.37 3.38 -2.67
CA ALA A 86 0.09 3.25 -3.36
C ALA A 86 0.23 2.71 -4.79
N ILE A 87 1.24 3.19 -5.54
CA ILE A 87 1.54 2.69 -6.89
C ILE A 87 2.03 1.23 -6.85
N ALA A 88 2.87 0.88 -5.86
CA ALA A 88 3.32 -0.49 -5.66
C ALA A 88 2.15 -1.43 -5.31
N PHE A 89 1.24 -1.01 -4.42
CA PHE A 89 0.01 -1.73 -4.11
C PHE A 89 -0.88 -1.91 -5.34
N ALA A 90 -1.14 -0.83 -6.08
CA ALA A 90 -1.97 -0.91 -7.28
C ALA A 90 -1.36 -1.85 -8.32
N SER A 91 -0.04 -1.79 -8.54
CA SER A 91 0.68 -2.73 -9.41
C SER A 91 0.56 -4.18 -8.92
N HIS A 92 0.72 -4.40 -7.62
CA HIS A 92 0.55 -5.73 -7.00
C HIS A 92 -0.87 -6.27 -7.19
N ILE A 93 -1.90 -5.44 -7.00
CA ILE A 93 -3.31 -5.81 -7.19
C ILE A 93 -3.56 -6.23 -8.63
N VAL A 94 -3.12 -5.42 -9.61
CA VAL A 94 -3.33 -5.71 -11.03
C VAL A 94 -2.62 -7.01 -11.44
N LEU A 95 -1.35 -7.18 -11.07
CA LEU A 95 -0.60 -8.39 -11.38
C LEU A 95 -1.19 -9.62 -10.69
N THR A 96 -1.54 -9.53 -9.40
CA THR A 96 -2.16 -10.64 -8.67
C THR A 96 -3.50 -11.01 -9.28
N GLY A 97 -4.34 -10.04 -9.65
CA GLY A 97 -5.61 -10.28 -10.34
C GLY A 97 -5.42 -11.04 -11.66
N HIS A 98 -4.36 -10.75 -12.41
CA HIS A 98 -4.04 -11.46 -13.64
C HIS A 98 -3.54 -12.89 -13.39
N TYR A 99 -2.63 -13.10 -12.42
CA TYR A 99 -2.06 -14.41 -12.13
C TYR A 99 -3.02 -15.34 -11.37
N ALA A 100 -3.91 -14.79 -10.54
CA ALA A 100 -4.92 -15.55 -9.81
C ALA A 100 -5.89 -16.31 -10.72
N GLN A 101 -6.08 -15.87 -11.97
CA GLN A 101 -6.90 -16.58 -12.96
C GLN A 101 -6.19 -17.80 -13.56
N LYS A 102 -4.86 -17.90 -13.43
CA LYS A 102 -4.03 -18.92 -14.09
C LYS A 102 -3.38 -19.90 -13.11
N LEU A 103 -3.35 -19.57 -11.83
CA LEU A 103 -2.64 -20.30 -10.79
C LEU A 103 -3.54 -20.55 -9.57
N PRO A 104 -3.31 -21.63 -8.80
CA PRO A 104 -4.03 -21.84 -7.55
C PRO A 104 -3.74 -20.71 -6.56
N ILE A 105 -4.79 -19.96 -6.22
CA ILE A 105 -4.74 -18.73 -5.42
C ILE A 105 -4.08 -18.96 -4.05
N ILE A 106 -4.41 -20.08 -3.40
CA ILE A 106 -3.86 -20.44 -2.09
C ILE A 106 -2.34 -20.56 -2.16
N SER A 107 -1.81 -21.31 -3.13
CA SER A 107 -0.36 -21.51 -3.29
C SER A 107 0.35 -20.21 -3.66
N LEU A 108 -0.29 -19.36 -4.49
CA LEU A 108 0.23 -18.04 -4.86
C LEU A 108 0.36 -17.14 -3.62
N SER A 109 -0.67 -17.08 -2.78
CA SER A 109 -0.69 -16.28 -1.55
C SER A 109 0.35 -16.77 -0.54
N ILE A 110 0.51 -18.09 -0.36
CA ILE A 110 1.55 -18.66 0.51
C ILE A 110 2.93 -18.20 0.06
N LEU A 111 3.23 -18.32 -1.25
CA LEU A 111 4.53 -17.92 -1.78
C LEU A 111 4.78 -16.42 -1.68
N GLN A 112 3.74 -15.60 -1.84
CA GLN A 112 3.81 -14.14 -1.65
C GLN A 112 4.11 -13.78 -0.19
N MET A 113 3.38 -14.37 0.77
CA MET A 113 3.58 -14.12 2.20
C MET A 113 4.95 -14.57 2.66
N LEU A 114 5.42 -15.74 2.21
CA LEU A 114 6.79 -16.20 2.49
C LEU A 114 7.84 -15.24 1.92
N ALA A 115 7.68 -14.77 0.69
CA ALA A 115 8.59 -13.81 0.10
C ALA A 115 8.62 -12.49 0.89
N VAL A 116 7.46 -11.94 1.28
CA VAL A 116 7.37 -10.74 2.12
C VAL A 116 8.08 -10.98 3.46
N SER A 117 7.84 -12.12 4.12
CA SER A 117 8.50 -12.46 5.38
C SER A 117 10.02 -12.46 5.26
N ILE A 118 10.56 -13.06 4.19
CA ILE A 118 12.01 -13.07 3.92
C ILE A 118 12.54 -11.64 3.71
N TYR A 119 11.88 -10.83 2.87
CA TYR A 119 12.32 -9.46 2.62
C TYR A 119 12.24 -8.58 3.87
N SER A 120 11.20 -8.74 4.69
CA SER A 120 11.06 -8.04 5.96
C SER A 120 12.12 -8.46 6.98
N LEU A 121 12.47 -9.75 7.05
CA LEU A 121 13.56 -10.21 7.92
C LEU A 121 14.91 -9.66 7.48
N LEU A 122 15.19 -9.67 6.17
CA LEU A 122 16.41 -9.08 5.62
C LEU A 122 16.48 -7.58 5.90
N ALA A 123 15.38 -6.85 5.71
CA ALA A 123 15.30 -5.43 6.02
C ALA A 123 15.50 -5.17 7.52
N SER A 124 14.85 -5.94 8.39
CA SER A 124 15.02 -5.84 9.85
C SER A 124 16.46 -6.09 10.28
N TRP A 125 17.16 -7.02 9.64
CA TRP A 125 18.57 -7.29 9.92
C TRP A 125 19.50 -6.17 9.43
N LEU A 126 19.20 -5.56 8.28
CA LEU A 126 19.98 -4.47 7.69
C LEU A 126 19.78 -3.12 8.39
N PHE A 127 18.54 -2.82 8.78
CA PHE A 127 18.17 -1.62 9.51
C PHE A 127 18.05 -2.02 10.98
N ASP A 128 19.11 -1.79 11.76
CA ASP A 128 19.32 -2.13 13.19
C ASP A 128 18.22 -1.59 14.12
N HIS A 129 17.00 -2.06 13.92
CA HIS A 129 15.79 -1.68 14.64
C HIS A 129 15.52 -2.79 15.62
N ASP A 130 16.30 -2.77 16.71
CA ASP A 130 16.20 -3.75 17.80
C ASP A 130 14.77 -3.78 18.35
N PRO A 131 13.93 -4.78 17.98
CA PRO A 131 12.53 -4.80 18.36
C PRO A 131 12.38 -4.99 19.87
N SER A 132 13.40 -5.56 20.52
CA SER A 132 13.43 -5.76 21.97
C SER A 132 13.43 -4.41 22.69
N LYS A 133 14.20 -3.42 22.22
CA LYS A 133 14.24 -2.08 22.83
C LYS A 133 12.90 -1.36 22.75
N THR A 134 12.16 -1.52 21.65
CA THR A 134 10.84 -0.92 21.46
C THR A 134 9.77 -1.61 22.30
N LEU A 135 9.77 -2.95 22.35
CA LEU A 135 8.83 -3.76 23.13
C LEU A 135 9.03 -3.60 24.65
N PHE A 136 10.27 -3.47 25.12
CA PHE A 136 10.59 -3.24 26.54
C PHE A 136 10.42 -1.78 26.97
N SER A 137 10.32 -0.83 26.03
CA SER A 137 10.00 0.58 26.34
C SER A 137 8.50 0.86 26.52
N LEU A 138 7.64 -0.06 26.07
CA LEU A 138 6.20 -0.06 26.32
C LEU A 138 5.91 -0.57 27.74
N ASN A 139 6.18 0.27 28.74
CA ASN A 139 5.81 0.01 30.14
C ASN A 139 4.27 -0.18 30.23
N PRO A 140 3.75 -1.20 30.96
CA PRO A 140 2.30 -1.44 31.12
C PRO A 140 1.47 -0.21 31.56
N GLU A 141 2.13 0.74 32.23
CA GLU A 141 1.57 2.01 32.69
C GLU A 141 1.02 2.91 31.56
N HIS A 142 1.57 2.80 30.32
CA HIS A 142 1.10 3.60 29.18
C HIS A 142 -0.30 3.22 28.70
N TRP A 143 -0.76 1.98 28.97
CA TRP A 143 -2.08 1.50 28.56
C TRP A 143 -3.21 1.97 29.49
N LEU A 144 -2.88 2.53 30.65
CA LEU A 144 -3.85 3.07 31.62
C LEU A 144 -4.10 4.58 31.45
N GLN A 145 -3.40 5.24 30.52
CA GLN A 145 -3.53 6.67 30.22
C GLN A 145 -4.19 6.96 28.85
N LEU A 146 -4.63 5.92 28.13
CA LEU A 146 -5.41 5.96 26.90
C LEU A 146 -6.87 5.58 27.21
#